data_AF-A0A6G0VLX6-F1
#
_entry.id   AF-A0A6G0VLX6-F1
#
_cell.length_a   1.000
_cell.length_b   1.000
_cell.length_c   1.000
_cell.angle_alpha   90.00
_cell.angle_beta   90.00
_cell.angle_gamma   90.00
#
_symmetry.space_group_name_H-M   'P 1'
#
loop_
_entity.id
_entity.type
_entity.pdbx_description
1 polymer ?
#
loop_
_entity_poly.entity_id
_entity_poly.type
_entity_poly.pdbx_seq_one_letter_code
_entity_poly.pdbx_strand_id
1 'polypeptide(L)'
;MFDYESPSMSTSVSDSNVNSFKNEYFFPILDQGIVSINERFQQLDKFNEFGFLYNIGSISKMNKDDLMKNCMDIQNLLEVGDTKDINGREMFDELVILCEIIEEDTSPLKVLEKIFSYSVDDIYCNVSIVLRILLTMPVTTASAERSFSKLKLIKNYLRSTLSQEKVTNLTIISIEKEIADQLKYDIIDQFADIKSRKVIF
;
A
#
# COMPACT_ATOMS: atom_id res chain seq x y z
N MET A 1 11.11 43.93 -55.53
CA MET A 1 11.47 42.51 -55.35
C MET A 1 12.30 42.47 -54.08
N PHE A 2 11.70 42.03 -52.98
CA PHE A 2 12.32 42.04 -51.65
C PHE A 2 12.60 40.58 -51.26
N ASP A 3 13.87 40.21 -51.25
CA ASP A 3 14.36 38.90 -50.80
C ASP A 3 14.43 38.88 -49.27
N TYR A 4 13.34 38.43 -48.62
CA TYR A 4 13.27 38.26 -47.15
C TYR A 4 12.94 36.82 -46.72
N GLU A 5 13.24 35.82 -47.55
CA GLU A 5 13.33 34.45 -47.04
C GLU A 5 14.76 34.17 -46.57
N SER A 6 14.96 34.28 -45.25
CA SER A 6 16.06 33.60 -44.56
C SER A 6 15.45 32.55 -43.61
N PRO A 7 15.36 31.27 -44.00
CA PRO A 7 15.02 30.19 -43.09
C PRO A 7 16.33 29.65 -42.48
N SER A 8 16.58 29.85 -41.17
CA SER A 8 17.49 28.95 -40.39
C SER A 8 17.78 29.29 -38.92
N MET A 9 17.39 30.45 -38.36
CA MET A 9 17.86 30.81 -37.00
C MET A 9 16.87 30.62 -35.84
N SER A 10 15.63 30.18 -36.09
CA SER A 10 14.64 29.93 -35.02
C SER A 10 14.49 28.46 -34.61
N THR A 11 14.82 27.51 -35.49
CA THR A 11 14.56 26.07 -35.27
C THR A 11 15.62 25.40 -34.38
N SER A 12 16.88 25.86 -34.43
CA SER A 12 18.01 25.22 -33.72
C SER A 12 18.04 25.49 -32.21
N VAL A 13 17.65 26.71 -31.79
CA VAL A 13 17.63 27.10 -30.37
C VAL A 13 16.46 26.42 -29.63
N SER A 14 15.32 26.23 -30.29
CA SER A 14 14.19 25.48 -29.73
C SER A 14 14.51 24.00 -29.56
N ASP A 15 15.17 23.37 -30.52
CA ASP A 15 15.58 21.95 -30.42
C ASP A 15 16.63 21.74 -29.33
N SER A 16 17.55 22.70 -29.16
CA SER A 16 18.52 22.70 -28.05
C SER A 16 17.85 22.77 -26.68
N ASN A 17 16.86 23.66 -26.50
CA ASN A 17 16.13 23.79 -25.24
C ASN A 17 15.23 22.57 -24.97
N VAL A 18 14.62 21.99 -26.00
CA VAL A 18 13.85 20.74 -25.89
C VAL A 18 14.76 19.56 -25.53
N ASN A 19 15.95 19.48 -26.11
CA ASN A 19 16.92 18.42 -25.79
C ASN A 19 17.51 18.57 -24.39
N SER A 20 17.81 19.80 -23.94
CA SER A 20 18.23 20.07 -22.55
C SER A 20 17.11 19.71 -21.58
N PHE A 21 15.86 20.12 -21.82
CA PHE A 21 14.72 19.70 -20.99
C PHE A 21 14.55 18.18 -20.93
N LYS A 22 14.69 17.50 -22.08
CA LYS A 22 14.60 16.04 -22.14
C LYS A 22 15.69 15.36 -21.31
N ASN A 23 16.93 15.79 -21.47
CA ASN A 23 18.08 15.15 -20.85
C ASN A 23 18.25 15.50 -19.36
N GLU A 24 17.90 16.72 -18.95
CA GLU A 24 18.10 17.19 -17.57
C GLU A 24 16.89 16.91 -16.66
N TYR A 25 15.68 16.81 -17.21
CA TYR A 25 14.47 16.66 -16.41
C TYR A 25 13.65 15.44 -16.81
N PHE A 26 13.27 15.32 -18.09
CA PHE A 26 12.31 14.29 -18.50
C PHE A 26 12.87 12.87 -18.35
N PHE A 27 14.05 12.58 -18.91
CA PHE A 27 14.67 11.26 -18.81
C PHE A 27 15.05 10.92 -17.36
N PRO A 28 15.66 11.82 -16.57
CA PRO A 28 15.92 11.52 -15.15
C PRO A 28 14.66 11.20 -14.34
N ILE A 29 13.55 11.91 -14.58
CA ILE A 29 12.27 11.61 -13.91
C ILE A 29 11.72 10.25 -14.36
N LEU A 30 11.79 9.92 -15.65
CA LEU A 30 11.36 8.63 -16.17
C LEU A 30 12.23 7.49 -15.63
N ASP A 31 13.55 7.65 -15.65
CA ASP A 31 14.50 6.67 -15.13
C ASP A 31 14.28 6.45 -13.64
N GLN A 32 14.08 7.52 -12.86
CA GLN A 32 13.73 7.41 -11.45
C GLN A 32 12.40 6.67 -11.27
N GLY A 33 11.40 6.94 -12.11
CA GLY A 33 10.14 6.21 -12.10
C GLY A 33 10.32 4.71 -12.37
N ILE A 34 11.10 4.36 -13.39
CA ILE A 34 11.41 2.98 -13.76
C ILE A 34 12.16 2.27 -12.63
N VAL A 35 13.22 2.89 -12.10
CA VAL A 35 14.01 2.36 -10.98
C VAL A 35 13.12 2.13 -9.76
N SER A 36 12.33 3.13 -9.36
CA SER A 36 11.46 3.02 -8.18
C SER A 36 10.40 1.91 -8.35
N ILE A 37 9.86 1.74 -9.55
CA ILE A 37 8.92 0.66 -9.85
C ILE A 37 9.62 -0.70 -9.78
N ASN A 38 10.79 -0.85 -10.39
CA ASN A 38 11.55 -2.09 -10.39
C ASN A 38 11.99 -2.50 -8.97
N GLU A 39 12.52 -1.55 -8.18
CA GLU A 39 12.88 -1.77 -6.78
C GLU A 39 11.68 -2.26 -5.97
N ARG A 40 10.51 -1.64 -6.16
CA ARG A 40 9.29 -2.05 -5.46
C ARG A 40 8.83 -3.46 -5.85
N PHE A 41 8.94 -3.85 -7.12
CA PHE A 41 8.61 -5.21 -7.55
C PHE A 41 9.62 -6.24 -7.03
N GLN A 42 10.91 -5.93 -7.03
CA GLN A 42 11.92 -6.80 -6.43
C GLN A 42 11.72 -6.99 -4.92
N GLN A 43 11.27 -5.94 -4.21
CA GLN A 43 10.87 -6.06 -2.81
C GLN A 43 9.64 -6.96 -2.65
N LEU A 44 8.69 -6.91 -3.60
CA LEU A 44 7.53 -7.79 -3.58
C LEU A 44 7.90 -9.26 -3.72
N ASP A 45 8.92 -9.59 -4.51
CA ASP A 45 9.40 -10.98 -4.65
C ASP A 45 9.91 -11.56 -3.33
N LYS A 46 10.46 -10.74 -2.42
CA LYS A 46 10.86 -11.20 -1.08
C LYS A 46 9.66 -11.66 -0.24
N PHE A 47 8.47 -11.13 -0.48
CA PHE A 47 7.25 -11.55 0.22
C PHE A 47 6.69 -12.87 -0.28
N ASN A 48 7.27 -13.46 -1.33
CA ASN A 48 6.93 -14.80 -1.78
C ASN A 48 7.23 -15.85 -0.69
N GLU A 49 8.07 -15.54 0.29
CA GLU A 49 8.32 -16.43 1.45
C GLU A 49 7.07 -16.64 2.32
N PHE A 50 6.13 -15.68 2.34
CA PHE A 50 4.83 -15.89 2.97
C PHE A 50 3.82 -16.62 2.07
N GLY A 51 4.23 -17.00 0.85
CA GLY A 51 3.36 -17.54 -0.20
C GLY A 51 2.55 -18.76 0.24
N PHE A 52 3.16 -19.65 1.02
CA PHE A 52 2.50 -20.87 1.50
C PHE A 52 1.35 -20.58 2.49
N LEU A 53 1.37 -19.44 3.15
CA LEU A 53 0.34 -19.05 4.12
C LEU A 53 -0.93 -18.52 3.46
N TYR A 54 -0.91 -18.13 2.18
CA TYR A 54 -2.16 -17.74 1.47
C TYR A 54 -3.15 -18.89 1.40
N ASN A 55 -2.66 -20.13 1.31
CA ASN A 55 -3.45 -21.35 1.28
C ASN A 55 -3.25 -22.15 2.58
N ILE A 56 -3.40 -21.49 3.73
CA ILE A 56 -3.14 -22.07 5.05
C ILE A 56 -3.87 -23.40 5.31
N GLY A 57 -5.10 -23.58 4.81
CA GLY A 57 -5.84 -24.84 4.94
C GLY A 57 -5.24 -26.00 4.13
N SER A 58 -4.43 -25.74 3.11
CA SER A 58 -3.76 -26.75 2.30
C SER A 58 -2.35 -27.12 2.80
N ILE A 59 -1.87 -26.48 3.87
CA ILE A 59 -0.55 -26.76 4.45
C ILE A 59 -0.44 -28.22 4.93
N SER A 60 -1.56 -28.85 5.34
CA SER A 60 -1.63 -30.27 5.68
C SER A 60 -1.15 -31.21 4.57
N LYS A 61 -1.18 -30.76 3.31
CA LYS A 61 -0.73 -31.52 2.13
C LYS A 61 0.74 -31.29 1.79
N MET A 62 1.39 -30.30 2.39
CA MET A 62 2.81 -30.01 2.16
C MET A 62 3.69 -31.05 2.87
N ASN A 63 4.87 -31.30 2.31
CA ASN A 63 5.89 -32.07 3.00
C ASN A 63 6.32 -31.33 4.28
N LYS A 64 6.45 -32.06 5.39
CA LYS A 64 6.85 -31.50 6.69
C LYS A 64 8.24 -30.89 6.64
N ASP A 65 9.17 -31.45 5.86
CA ASP A 65 10.51 -30.89 5.71
C ASP A 65 10.49 -29.54 5.01
N ASP A 66 9.67 -29.42 3.95
CA ASP A 66 9.49 -28.17 3.20
C ASP A 66 8.78 -27.12 4.07
N LEU A 67 7.77 -27.53 4.85
CA LEU A 67 7.07 -26.64 5.79
C LEU A 67 8.01 -26.12 6.87
N MET A 68 8.83 -26.99 7.47
CA MET A 68 9.82 -26.59 8.47
C MET A 68 10.83 -25.60 7.87
N LYS A 69 11.31 -25.87 6.65
CA LYS A 69 12.19 -24.95 5.94
C LYS A 69 11.54 -23.58 5.76
N ASN A 70 10.30 -23.53 5.27
CA ASN A 70 9.58 -22.26 5.09
C ASN A 70 9.39 -21.49 6.41
N CYS A 71 9.12 -22.18 7.52
CA CYS A 71 8.99 -21.53 8.83
C CYS A 71 10.34 -20.96 9.31
N MET A 72 11.44 -21.66 9.05
CA MET A 72 12.78 -21.17 9.36
C MET A 72 13.18 -20.00 8.46
N ASP A 73 12.79 -20.02 7.19
CA ASP A 73 13.03 -18.92 6.25
C ASP A 73 12.31 -17.64 6.71
N ILE A 74 11.03 -17.73 7.13
CA ILE A 74 10.31 -16.59 7.73
C ILE A 74 10.99 -16.09 9.02
N GLN A 75 11.46 -16.99 9.89
CA GLN A 75 12.20 -16.56 11.09
C GLN A 75 13.41 -15.70 10.71
N ASN A 76 14.20 -16.16 9.73
CA ASN A 76 15.39 -15.43 9.28
C ASN A 76 15.02 -14.11 8.60
N LEU A 77 13.88 -14.07 7.88
CA LEU A 77 13.37 -12.86 7.25
C LEU A 77 12.93 -11.80 8.28
N LEU A 78 12.41 -12.25 9.41
CA LEU A 78 11.97 -11.40 10.53
C LEU A 78 13.05 -11.27 11.63
N GLU A 79 14.29 -11.65 11.33
CA GLU A 79 15.43 -11.49 12.23
C GLU A 79 16.14 -10.17 11.95
N VAL A 80 16.31 -9.35 12.99
CA VAL A 80 17.04 -8.09 12.92
C VAL A 80 18.09 -8.08 14.04
N GLY A 81 19.36 -8.20 13.65
CA GLY A 81 20.47 -8.30 14.61
C GLY A 81 20.35 -9.57 15.44
N ASP A 82 20.28 -9.44 16.76
CA ASP A 82 20.14 -10.56 17.70
C ASP A 82 18.67 -10.81 18.12
N THR A 83 17.72 -10.04 17.58
CA THR A 83 16.28 -10.15 17.92
C THR A 83 15.50 -10.85 16.81
N LYS A 84 14.62 -11.77 17.22
CA LYS A 84 13.73 -12.52 16.34
C LYS A 84 12.29 -12.22 16.75
N ASP A 85 11.46 -11.82 15.79
CA ASP A 85 10.04 -11.57 16.04
C ASP A 85 9.24 -12.86 16.26
N ILE A 86 9.74 -13.99 15.75
CA ILE A 86 9.10 -15.30 15.83
C ILE A 86 10.12 -16.42 16.06
N ASN A 87 9.65 -17.59 16.50
CA ASN A 87 10.39 -18.83 16.51
C ASN A 87 9.86 -19.78 15.43
N GLY A 88 10.69 -20.09 14.42
CA GLY A 88 10.30 -20.89 13.26
C GLY A 88 9.94 -22.34 13.61
N ARG A 89 10.54 -22.91 14.66
CA ARG A 89 10.22 -24.27 15.11
C ARG A 89 8.86 -24.30 15.82
N GLU A 90 8.62 -23.35 16.71
CA GLU A 90 7.33 -23.22 17.38
C GLU A 90 6.21 -22.91 16.39
N MET A 91 6.46 -22.03 15.42
CA MET A 91 5.54 -21.76 14.32
C MET A 91 5.18 -23.03 13.54
N PHE A 92 6.16 -23.90 13.25
CA PHE A 92 5.90 -25.17 12.59
C PHE A 92 4.97 -26.06 13.42
N ASP A 93 5.25 -26.22 14.72
CA ASP A 93 4.44 -27.04 15.62
C ASP A 93 3.01 -26.48 15.74
N GLU A 94 2.88 -25.15 15.88
CA GLU A 94 1.60 -24.43 15.87
C GLU A 94 0.81 -24.69 14.57
N LEU A 95 1.45 -24.58 13.40
CA LEU A 95 0.81 -24.79 12.10
C LEU A 95 0.33 -26.22 11.92
N VAL A 96 1.12 -27.21 12.34
CA VAL A 96 0.73 -28.63 12.22
C VAL A 96 -0.56 -28.88 13.00
N ILE A 97 -0.65 -28.38 14.23
CA ILE A 97 -1.85 -28.52 15.07
C ILE A 97 -3.02 -27.74 14.47
N LEU A 98 -2.77 -26.50 14.04
CA LEU A 98 -3.81 -25.64 13.47
C LEU A 98 -4.45 -26.27 12.22
N CYS A 99 -3.64 -26.91 11.37
CA CYS A 99 -4.08 -27.59 10.15
C CYS A 99 -5.01 -28.79 10.41
N GLU A 100 -4.98 -29.40 11.60
CA GLU A 100 -5.90 -30.48 11.97
C GLU A 100 -7.30 -29.95 12.32
N ILE A 101 -7.42 -28.67 12.63
CA ILE A 101 -8.64 -28.03 13.14
C ILE A 101 -9.34 -27.19 12.05
N ILE A 102 -8.59 -26.68 11.07
CA ILE A 102 -9.11 -25.82 10.01
C ILE A 102 -9.50 -26.61 8.75
N GLU A 103 -10.46 -26.08 7.99
CA GLU A 103 -10.88 -26.64 6.71
C GLU A 103 -9.91 -26.23 5.59
N GLU A 104 -9.79 -27.06 4.55
CA GLU A 104 -8.79 -26.89 3.47
C GLU A 104 -8.90 -25.54 2.72
N ASP A 105 -10.11 -24.99 2.59
CA ASP A 105 -10.41 -23.76 1.84
C ASP A 105 -10.54 -22.51 2.72
N THR A 106 -9.97 -22.55 3.94
CA THR A 106 -10.06 -21.42 4.87
C THR A 106 -9.07 -20.31 4.48
N SER A 107 -9.56 -19.07 4.35
CA SER A 107 -8.69 -17.91 4.09
C SER A 107 -7.86 -17.53 5.33
N PRO A 108 -6.67 -16.92 5.16
CA PRO A 108 -5.81 -16.52 6.29
C PRO A 108 -6.52 -15.57 7.26
N LEU A 109 -7.38 -14.69 6.74
CA LEU A 109 -8.20 -13.79 7.55
C LEU A 109 -9.17 -14.55 8.46
N LYS A 110 -9.88 -15.55 7.93
CA LYS A 110 -10.81 -16.37 8.72
C LYS A 110 -10.09 -17.19 9.78
N VAL A 111 -8.88 -17.67 9.49
CA VAL A 111 -8.05 -18.38 10.48
C VAL A 111 -7.67 -17.44 11.61
N LEU A 112 -7.23 -16.21 11.30
CA LEU A 112 -6.91 -15.21 12.31
C LEU A 112 -8.13 -14.84 13.16
N GLU A 113 -9.29 -14.63 12.53
CA GLU A 113 -10.56 -14.39 13.23
C GLU A 113 -10.91 -15.56 14.18
N LYS A 114 -10.72 -16.81 13.75
CA LYS A 114 -10.94 -17.99 14.60
C LYS A 114 -10.02 -17.98 15.81
N ILE A 115 -8.71 -17.75 15.64
CA ILE A 115 -7.73 -17.72 16.73
C ILE A 115 -8.15 -16.71 17.81
N PHE A 116 -8.54 -15.49 17.40
CA PHE A 116 -9.00 -14.47 18.35
C PHE A 116 -10.38 -14.79 18.96
N SER A 117 -11.30 -15.34 18.17
CA SER A 117 -12.65 -15.69 18.66
C SER A 117 -12.64 -16.76 19.75
N TYR A 118 -11.69 -17.69 19.69
CA TYR A 118 -11.50 -18.73 20.70
C TYR A 118 -10.56 -18.31 21.84
N SER A 119 -9.96 -17.12 21.78
CA SER A 119 -8.98 -16.62 22.77
C SER A 119 -7.81 -17.60 22.96
N VAL A 120 -7.31 -18.13 21.84
CA VAL A 120 -6.17 -19.07 21.79
C VAL A 120 -4.94 -18.43 21.15
N ASP A 121 -4.86 -17.10 21.19
CA ASP A 121 -3.73 -16.32 20.71
C ASP A 121 -2.43 -16.66 21.46
N ASP A 122 -2.51 -17.01 22.74
CA ASP A 122 -1.37 -17.51 23.53
C ASP A 122 -0.82 -18.85 23.00
N ILE A 123 -1.66 -19.68 22.38
CA ILE A 123 -1.27 -21.00 21.86
C ILE A 123 -0.67 -20.86 20.46
N TYR A 124 -1.21 -19.96 19.65
CA TYR A 124 -0.80 -19.73 18.26
C TYR A 124 -0.08 -18.37 18.11
N CYS A 125 0.83 -18.05 19.04
CA CYS A 125 1.50 -16.76 19.11
C CYS A 125 2.27 -16.46 17.82
N ASN A 126 3.11 -17.39 17.37
CA ASN A 126 3.96 -17.19 16.22
C ASN A 126 3.12 -17.11 14.94
N VAL A 127 2.16 -18.01 14.76
CA VAL A 127 1.24 -18.00 13.61
C VAL A 127 0.41 -16.73 13.59
N SER A 128 -0.08 -16.26 14.74
CA SER A 128 -0.85 -15.00 14.81
C SER A 128 -0.02 -13.80 14.40
N ILE A 129 1.26 -13.72 14.79
CA ILE A 129 2.15 -12.63 14.39
C ILE A 129 2.34 -12.65 12.87
N VAL A 130 2.69 -13.81 12.31
CA VAL A 130 2.95 -13.96 10.88
C VAL A 130 1.70 -13.69 10.04
N LEU A 131 0.52 -14.16 10.47
CA LEU A 131 -0.75 -13.88 9.80
C LEU A 131 -1.11 -12.39 9.83
N ARG A 132 -0.85 -11.69 10.94
CA ARG A 132 -1.06 -10.24 11.01
C ARG A 132 -0.12 -9.48 10.09
N ILE A 133 1.15 -9.89 10.02
CA ILE A 133 2.11 -9.32 9.06
C ILE A 133 1.57 -9.55 7.65
N LEU A 134 1.28 -10.79 7.26
CA LEU A 134 0.75 -11.16 5.94
C LEU A 134 -0.48 -10.32 5.53
N LEU A 135 -1.48 -10.19 6.41
CA LEU A 135 -2.73 -9.49 6.12
C LEU A 135 -2.58 -7.97 6.08
N THR A 136 -1.53 -7.42 6.72
CA THR A 136 -1.22 -5.98 6.67
C THR A 136 -0.27 -5.64 5.53
N MET A 137 0.34 -6.63 4.88
CA MET A 137 1.19 -6.39 3.72
C MET A 137 0.35 -5.84 2.55
N PRO A 138 0.80 -4.76 1.90
CA PRO A 138 0.12 -4.19 0.73
C PRO A 138 0.42 -5.03 -0.51
N VAL A 139 -0.11 -6.26 -0.55
CA VAL A 139 0.05 -7.20 -1.66
C VAL A 139 -0.85 -6.82 -2.84
N THR A 140 -1.90 -6.03 -2.59
CA THR A 140 -2.84 -5.59 -3.63
C THR A 140 -2.73 -4.07 -3.86
N THR A 141 -2.61 -3.68 -5.14
CA THR A 141 -2.66 -2.28 -5.59
C THR A 141 -4.04 -1.64 -5.39
N ALA A 142 -5.05 -2.42 -4.98
CA ALA A 142 -6.45 -2.01 -4.88
C ALA A 142 -6.65 -0.78 -3.97
N SER A 143 -5.93 -0.68 -2.84
CA SER A 143 -6.05 0.50 -1.95
C SER A 143 -5.48 1.76 -2.60
N ALA A 144 -4.36 1.64 -3.30
CA ALA A 144 -3.79 2.72 -4.08
C ALA A 144 -4.72 3.11 -5.25
N GLU A 145 -5.28 2.14 -5.98
CA GLU A 145 -6.23 2.36 -7.08
C GLU A 145 -7.51 3.06 -6.61
N ARG A 146 -8.08 2.64 -5.45
CA ARG A 146 -9.22 3.31 -4.83
C ARG A 146 -8.88 4.76 -4.50
N SER A 147 -7.72 5.01 -3.92
CA SER A 147 -7.24 6.35 -3.56
C SER A 147 -7.04 7.23 -4.80
N PHE A 148 -6.40 6.72 -5.85
CA PHE A 148 -6.19 7.44 -7.11
C PHE A 148 -7.50 7.70 -7.87
N SER A 149 -8.46 6.77 -7.82
CA SER A 149 -9.79 6.96 -8.41
C SER A 149 -10.54 8.12 -7.72
N LYS A 150 -10.52 8.18 -6.39
CA LYS A 150 -11.08 9.31 -5.63
C LYS A 150 -10.35 10.61 -5.91
N LEU A 151 -9.02 10.57 -5.94
CA LEU A 151 -8.18 11.74 -6.25
C LEU A 151 -8.50 12.31 -7.63
N LYS A 152 -8.71 11.46 -8.64
CA LYS A 152 -9.12 11.86 -10.01
C LYS A 152 -10.45 12.61 -10.03
N LEU A 153 -11.41 12.23 -9.18
CA LEU A 153 -12.70 12.93 -9.05
C LEU A 153 -12.54 14.29 -8.35
N ILE A 154 -11.68 14.38 -7.33
CA ILE A 154 -11.45 15.60 -6.55
C ILE A 154 -10.63 16.62 -7.34
N LYS A 155 -9.55 16.16 -8.00
CA LYS A 155 -8.65 16.97 -8.81
C LYS A 155 -9.09 16.90 -10.28
N ASN A 156 -10.15 17.64 -10.59
CA ASN A 156 -10.60 17.83 -11.97
C ASN A 156 -10.09 19.17 -12.54
N TYR A 157 -10.27 19.39 -13.84
CA TYR A 157 -9.76 20.57 -14.55
C TYR A 157 -10.19 21.90 -13.89
N LEU A 158 -11.44 21.97 -13.43
CA LEU A 158 -12.02 23.15 -12.77
C LEU A 158 -11.46 23.40 -11.36
N ARG A 159 -10.86 22.40 -10.73
CA ARG A 159 -10.32 22.44 -9.36
C ARG A 159 -8.78 22.29 -9.34
N SER A 160 -8.13 22.54 -10.47
CA SER A 160 -6.68 22.38 -10.65
C SER A 160 -5.82 23.28 -9.77
N THR A 161 -6.39 24.38 -9.23
CA THR A 161 -5.71 25.36 -8.36
C THR A 161 -5.87 25.10 -6.86
N LEU A 162 -6.48 23.97 -6.45
CA LEU A 162 -6.54 23.61 -5.03
C LEU A 162 -5.13 23.38 -4.48
N SER A 163 -4.85 24.00 -3.32
CA SER A 163 -3.65 23.73 -2.54
C SER A 163 -3.54 22.24 -2.19
N GLN A 164 -2.32 21.71 -2.17
CA GLN A 164 -2.07 20.30 -1.88
C GLN A 164 -2.74 19.83 -0.58
N GLU A 165 -2.67 20.63 0.48
CA GLU A 165 -3.31 20.35 1.77
C GLU A 165 -4.83 20.08 1.63
N LYS A 166 -5.54 20.95 0.91
CA LYS A 166 -6.99 20.79 0.66
C LYS A 166 -7.29 19.54 -0.16
N VAL A 167 -6.47 19.24 -1.16
CA VAL A 167 -6.65 18.03 -1.98
C VAL A 167 -6.46 16.78 -1.14
N THR A 168 -5.40 16.73 -0.32
CA THR A 168 -5.14 15.62 0.59
C THR A 168 -6.29 15.43 1.57
N ASN A 169 -6.73 16.49 2.24
CA ASN A 169 -7.82 16.42 3.23
C ASN A 169 -9.13 15.92 2.61
N LEU A 170 -9.51 16.44 1.43
CA LEU A 170 -10.71 15.98 0.71
C LEU A 170 -10.60 14.54 0.23
N THR A 171 -9.39 14.10 -0.13
CA THR A 171 -9.12 12.73 -0.57
C THR A 171 -9.27 11.76 0.58
N ILE A 172 -8.74 12.07 1.76
CA ILE A 172 -8.93 11.29 2.99
C ILE A 172 -10.42 11.14 3.31
N ILE A 173 -11.18 12.25 3.33
CA ILE A 173 -12.63 12.22 3.59
C ILE A 173 -13.38 11.36 2.56
N SER A 174 -12.96 11.37 1.29
CA SER A 174 -13.61 10.59 0.23
C SER A 174 -13.23 9.11 0.22
N ILE A 175 -12.05 8.74 0.72
CA ILE A 175 -11.61 7.35 0.91
C ILE A 175 -12.34 6.77 2.11
N GLU A 176 -12.31 7.47 3.24
CA GLU A 176 -12.92 7.08 4.52
C GLU A 176 -14.38 7.53 4.62
N LYS A 177 -15.14 7.41 3.52
CA LYS A 177 -16.52 7.92 3.45
C LYS A 177 -17.41 7.33 4.54
N GLU A 178 -17.27 6.03 4.83
CA GLU A 178 -18.09 5.35 5.84
C GLU A 178 -17.89 5.93 7.25
N ILE A 179 -16.66 6.32 7.58
CA ILE A 179 -16.33 7.00 8.84
C ILE A 179 -16.81 8.45 8.79
N ALA A 180 -16.63 9.12 7.66
CA ALA A 180 -17.06 10.50 7.47
C ALA A 180 -18.59 10.66 7.60
N ASP A 181 -19.37 9.69 7.13
CA ASP A 181 -20.83 9.68 7.25
C ASP A 181 -21.31 9.52 8.72
N GLN A 182 -20.44 9.05 9.62
CA GLN A 182 -20.71 8.96 11.07
C GLN A 182 -20.37 10.25 11.83
N LEU A 183 -19.67 11.21 11.21
CA LEU A 183 -19.32 12.48 11.84
C LEU A 183 -20.56 13.37 12.00
N LYS A 184 -20.76 13.92 13.19
CA LYS A 184 -21.81 14.91 13.43
C LYS A 184 -21.47 16.22 12.72
N TYR A 185 -22.44 16.74 11.98
CA TYR A 185 -22.29 18.00 11.25
C TYR A 185 -22.32 19.26 12.14
N ASP A 186 -22.48 19.12 13.46
CA ASP A 186 -22.43 20.21 14.44
C ASP A 186 -21.17 21.08 14.30
N ILE A 187 -20.07 20.51 13.78
CA ILE A 187 -18.83 21.24 13.50
C ILE A 187 -18.97 22.27 12.37
N ILE A 188 -19.90 22.07 11.44
CA ILE A 188 -20.23 23.02 10.37
C ILE A 188 -20.89 24.25 10.97
N ASP A 189 -21.81 24.05 11.91
CA ASP A 189 -22.49 25.14 12.62
C ASP A 189 -21.49 25.93 13.49
N GLN A 190 -20.62 25.24 14.22
CA GLN A 190 -19.54 25.88 14.98
C GLN A 190 -18.59 26.67 14.07
N PHE A 191 -18.22 26.13 12.91
CA PHE A 191 -17.38 26.84 11.95
C PHE A 191 -18.10 28.05 11.35
N ALA A 192 -19.39 27.94 11.04
CA ALA A 192 -20.22 29.03 10.54
C ALA A 192 -20.33 30.16 11.57
N ASP A 193 -20.51 29.82 12.85
CA ASP A 193 -20.56 30.79 13.95
C ASP A 193 -19.23 31.53 14.13
N ILE A 194 -18.09 30.84 14.00
CA ILE A 194 -16.75 31.45 14.09
C ILE A 194 -16.48 32.39 12.90
N LYS A 195 -16.94 32.03 11.70
CA LYS A 195 -16.71 32.81 10.46
C LYS A 195 -17.78 33.86 10.18
N SER A 196 -18.86 33.88 10.93
CA SER A 196 -19.93 34.86 10.85
C SER A 196 -19.35 36.26 11.05
N ARG A 197 -19.26 37.03 9.95
CA ARG A 197 -19.02 38.48 10.05
C ARG A 197 -20.29 39.08 10.62
N LYS A 198 -20.25 39.47 11.90
CA LYS A 198 -21.30 40.28 12.53
C LYS A 198 -21.39 41.61 11.77
N VAL A 199 -22.31 41.72 10.82
CA VAL A 199 -22.69 43.01 10.25
C VAL A 199 -23.55 43.70 11.30
N ILE A 200 -22.97 44.70 11.96
CA ILE A 200 -23.68 45.58 12.90
C ILE A 200 -24.40 46.60 12.04
N PHE A 201 -25.74 46.59 12.08
CA PHE A 201 -26.58 47.65 11.54
C PHE A 201 -26.75 48.77 12.56
#